data_AF-A0A661VJB6-F1
#
_entry.id   AF-A0A661VJB6-F1
#
_cell.length_a   1.000
_cell.length_b   1.000
_cell.length_c   1.000
_cell.angle_alpha   90.00
_cell.angle_beta   90.00
_cell.angle_gamma   90.00
#
_symmetry.space_group_name_H-M   'P 1'
#
loop_
_entity.id
_entity.type
_entity.pdbx_description
1 polymer ?
#
loop_
_entity_poly.entity_id
_entity_poly.type
_entity_poly.pdbx_seq_one_letter_code
_entity_poly.pdbx_strand_id
1 'polypeptide(L)'
;MSYPLREFCDRCELRSEGELLRELAQLAGRSLRDIARRSQQRPDSPLGQALRKIKEAREQEERARLEEYENLLQQYEENLSFEIMDKLLEGSSVEELAGRILQDEFRKELQDKIRSLRWRSPGVGEGDVKEILQEYEQEGYIEIEDGKIRITSKGARRLAAGILERILRHLTGRDVGSHPVEKAGFGAELSLYTRNYEFGDDYSLVDVEKTALNALERCGKLRLELADFEVHEEVHQTKL
;
A
#
# COMPACT_ATOMS: atom_id res chain seq x y z
N MET A 1 -9.16 -43.05 -21.53
CA MET A 1 -8.02 -42.86 -20.60
C MET A 1 -7.94 -41.38 -20.31
N SER A 2 -8.38 -40.99 -19.12
CA SER A 2 -8.56 -39.60 -18.70
C SER A 2 -7.24 -39.09 -18.14
N TYR A 3 -6.67 -38.04 -18.72
CA TYR A 3 -5.53 -37.34 -18.13
C TYR A 3 -6.02 -36.55 -16.91
N PRO A 4 -5.32 -36.59 -15.77
CA PRO A 4 -5.69 -35.77 -14.62
C PRO A 4 -5.39 -34.31 -14.95
N LEU A 5 -6.39 -33.47 -14.70
CA LEU A 5 -6.26 -32.01 -14.66
C LEU A 5 -5.11 -31.67 -13.71
N ARG A 6 -4.12 -30.93 -14.20
CA ARG A 6 -3.09 -30.34 -13.35
C ARG A 6 -3.82 -29.50 -12.31
N GLU A 7 -3.75 -29.91 -11.05
CA GLU A 7 -4.10 -29.07 -9.92
C GLU A 7 -3.21 -27.83 -10.01
N PHE A 8 -3.79 -26.73 -10.49
CA PHE A 8 -3.15 -25.43 -10.31
C PHE A 8 -3.01 -25.23 -8.81
N CYS A 9 -1.82 -24.84 -8.39
CA CYS A 9 -1.56 -24.48 -7.01
C CYS A 9 -2.42 -23.27 -6.68
N ASP A 10 -3.56 -23.47 -6.01
CA ASP A 10 -4.44 -22.42 -5.49
C ASP A 10 -3.75 -21.51 -4.45
N ARG A 11 -2.47 -21.77 -4.16
CA ARG A 11 -1.61 -20.90 -3.34
C ARG A 11 -1.01 -19.73 -4.11
N CYS A 12 -1.32 -19.58 -5.40
CA CYS A 12 -0.87 -18.48 -6.24
C CYS A 12 -1.76 -17.22 -6.16
N GLU A 13 -2.59 -17.07 -5.12
CA GLU A 13 -3.01 -15.73 -4.68
C GLU A 13 -1.87 -15.03 -3.95
N LEU A 14 -0.71 -14.89 -4.61
CA LEU A 14 0.40 -14.10 -4.08
C LEU A 14 0.05 -12.63 -4.30
N ARG A 15 -0.77 -12.14 -3.38
CA ARG A 15 -1.15 -10.74 -3.18
C ARG A 15 0.03 -9.79 -3.41
N SER A 16 -0.30 -8.60 -3.87
CA SER A 16 0.53 -7.40 -4.06
C SER A 16 1.35 -6.93 -2.83
N GLU A 17 1.52 -7.76 -1.80
CA GLU A 17 2.15 -7.53 -0.48
C GLU A 17 3.67 -7.29 -0.52
N GLY A 18 4.27 -7.13 -1.70
CA GLY A 18 5.71 -6.86 -1.85
C GLY A 18 6.08 -5.38 -1.86
N GLU A 19 5.11 -4.46 -1.98
CA GLU A 19 5.41 -3.04 -2.24
C GLU A 19 6.10 -2.35 -1.07
N LEU A 20 5.66 -2.60 0.16
CA LEU A 20 6.29 -2.07 1.37
C LEU A 20 7.69 -2.65 1.57
N LEU A 21 7.88 -3.96 1.37
CA LEU A 21 9.22 -4.59 1.44
C LEU A 21 10.19 -4.00 0.40
N ARG A 22 9.68 -3.72 -0.80
CA ARG A 22 10.47 -3.10 -1.87
C ARG A 22 10.84 -1.68 -1.51
N GLU A 23 9.90 -0.90 -0.99
CA GLU A 23 10.16 0.46 -0.52
C GLU A 23 11.23 0.45 0.57
N LEU A 24 11.10 -0.41 1.60
CA LEU A 24 12.08 -0.57 2.67
C LEU A 24 13.46 -0.99 2.15
N ALA A 25 13.53 -1.84 1.12
CA ALA A 25 14.78 -2.27 0.52
C ALA A 25 15.53 -1.11 -0.15
N GLN A 26 14.81 -0.12 -0.68
CA GLN A 26 15.37 1.06 -1.37
C GLN A 26 15.77 2.19 -0.43
N LEU A 27 15.32 2.17 0.83
CA LEU A 27 15.66 3.19 1.81
C LEU A 27 17.09 3.00 2.34
N ALA A 28 17.97 3.95 1.99
CA ALA A 28 19.31 4.05 2.55
C ALA A 28 19.24 4.51 4.03
N GLY A 29 19.68 3.65 4.95
CA GLY A 29 19.57 3.87 6.39
C GLY A 29 18.20 3.45 6.92
N ARG A 30 18.10 2.21 7.42
CA ARG A 30 16.85 1.58 7.83
C ARG A 30 16.48 1.89 9.29
N SER A 31 16.79 3.08 9.79
CA SER A 31 16.35 3.46 11.13
C SER A 31 14.87 3.88 11.09
N LEU A 32 14.07 3.50 12.10
CA LEU A 32 12.66 3.88 12.18
C LEU A 32 12.48 5.40 12.11
N ARG A 33 13.40 6.14 12.74
CA ARG A 33 13.41 7.61 12.72
C ARG A 33 13.62 8.19 11.33
N ASP A 34 14.61 7.69 10.61
CA ASP A 34 14.91 8.15 9.26
C ASP A 34 13.79 7.79 8.29
N ILE A 35 13.20 6.60 8.46
CA ILE A 35 12.07 6.13 7.67
C ILE A 35 10.86 7.03 7.91
N ALA A 36 10.46 7.25 9.17
CA ALA A 36 9.35 8.14 9.51
C ALA A 36 9.52 9.55 8.89
N ARG A 37 10.73 10.10 8.99
CA ARG A 37 11.06 11.43 8.43
C ARG A 37 11.01 11.45 6.90
N ARG A 38 11.52 10.41 6.22
CA ARG A 38 11.53 10.34 4.74
C ARG A 38 10.16 10.06 4.16
N SER A 39 9.35 9.24 4.82
CA SER A 39 7.99 8.95 4.36
C SER A 39 7.11 10.20 4.36
N GLN A 40 7.34 11.15 5.27
CA GLN A 40 6.68 12.46 5.23
C GLN A 40 7.05 13.28 3.99
N GLN A 41 8.25 13.08 3.43
CA GLN A 41 8.70 13.75 2.20
C GLN A 41 8.20 13.04 0.93
N ARG A 42 7.75 11.79 1.05
CA ARG A 42 7.20 10.97 -0.05
C ARG A 42 5.81 10.46 0.30
N PRO A 43 4.82 11.36 0.34
CA PRO A 43 3.47 10.98 0.71
C PRO A 43 2.79 9.93 -0.18
N ASP A 44 3.16 9.88 -1.46
CA ASP A 44 2.55 8.99 -2.44
C ASP A 44 3.12 7.56 -2.38
N SER A 45 4.18 7.34 -1.59
CA SER A 45 4.73 6.01 -1.35
C SER A 45 3.73 5.13 -0.58
N PRO A 46 3.74 3.80 -0.75
CA PRO A 46 2.89 2.89 0.02
C PRO A 46 2.97 3.13 1.53
N LEU A 47 4.18 3.29 2.09
CA LEU A 47 4.37 3.60 3.50
C LEU A 47 3.85 5.00 3.86
N GLY A 48 4.09 6.00 3.01
CA GLY A 48 3.57 7.35 3.18
C GLY A 48 2.04 7.42 3.20
N GLN A 49 1.38 6.68 2.30
CA GLN A 49 -0.08 6.57 2.25
C GLN A 49 -0.63 5.88 3.51
N ALA A 50 0.01 4.81 3.99
CA ALA A 50 -0.40 4.13 5.22
C ALA A 50 -0.27 5.05 6.45
N LEU A 51 0.84 5.80 6.57
CA LEU A 51 1.04 6.77 7.65
C LEU A 51 0.02 7.92 7.58
N ARG A 52 -0.34 8.37 6.38
CA ARG A 52 -1.40 9.36 6.17
C ARG A 52 -2.75 8.86 6.69
N LYS A 53 -3.12 7.63 6.36
CA LYS A 53 -4.38 7.03 6.86
C LYS A 53 -4.44 7.00 8.38
N ILE A 54 -3.34 6.61 9.04
CA ILE A 54 -3.26 6.62 10.51
C ILE A 54 -3.42 8.05 11.05
N LYS A 55 -2.73 9.02 10.44
CA LYS A 55 -2.84 10.42 10.83
C LYS A 55 -4.26 10.95 10.65
N GLU A 56 -4.87 10.69 9.51
CA GLU A 56 -6.24 11.11 9.17
C GLU A 56 -7.27 10.48 10.13
N ALA A 57 -7.12 9.19 10.45
CA ALA A 57 -7.98 8.52 11.43
C ALA A 57 -7.86 9.17 12.82
N ARG A 58 -6.64 9.46 13.28
CA ARG A 58 -6.43 10.17 14.56
C ARG A 58 -6.98 11.59 14.53
N GLU A 59 -6.81 12.32 13.44
CA GLU A 59 -7.40 13.66 13.27
C GLU A 59 -8.92 13.61 13.34
N GLN A 60 -9.55 12.58 12.76
CA GLN A 60 -11.00 12.38 12.84
C GLN A 60 -11.45 12.06 14.27
N GLU A 61 -10.74 11.17 14.97
CA GLU A 61 -11.02 10.86 16.38
C GLU A 61 -10.87 12.09 17.29
N GLU A 62 -9.80 12.87 17.10
CA GLU A 62 -9.57 14.10 17.88
C GLU A 62 -10.65 15.15 17.58
N ARG A 63 -11.08 15.30 16.32
CA ARG A 63 -12.20 16.18 15.95
C ARG A 63 -13.51 15.73 16.57
N ALA A 64 -13.83 14.44 16.51
CA ALA A 64 -15.03 13.89 17.13
C ALA A 64 -15.03 14.12 18.65
N ARG A 65 -13.90 13.88 19.34
CA ARG A 65 -13.77 14.18 20.77
C ARG A 65 -13.92 15.67 21.08
N LEU A 66 -13.39 16.53 20.21
CA LEU A 66 -13.53 17.97 20.38
C LEU A 66 -15.00 18.38 20.28
N GLU A 67 -15.73 17.90 19.27
CA GLU A 67 -17.18 18.13 19.12
C GLU A 67 -17.95 17.58 20.32
N GLU A 68 -17.61 16.39 20.82
CA GLU A 68 -18.20 15.82 22.04
C GLU A 68 -18.00 16.74 23.25
N TYR A 69 -16.79 17.25 23.47
CA TYR A 69 -16.51 18.16 24.59
C TYR A 69 -17.18 19.52 24.43
N GLU A 70 -17.24 20.07 23.22
CA GLU A 70 -17.95 21.33 22.93
C GLU A 70 -19.45 21.18 23.23
N ASN A 71 -20.06 20.08 22.79
CA ASN A 71 -21.48 19.78 23.06
C ASN A 71 -21.74 19.58 24.56
N LEU A 72 -20.86 18.85 25.27
CA LEU A 72 -20.96 18.65 26.72
C LEU A 72 -20.83 19.97 27.48
N LEU A 73 -19.88 20.83 27.09
CA LEU A 73 -19.72 22.14 27.70
C LEU A 73 -20.96 23.01 27.47
N GLN A 74 -21.49 23.01 26.25
CA GLN A 74 -22.69 23.77 25.93
C GLN A 74 -23.89 23.32 26.79
N GLN A 75 -24.17 22.02 26.85
CA GLN A 75 -25.26 21.48 27.68
C GLN A 75 -25.07 21.82 29.16
N TYR A 76 -23.83 21.75 29.64
CA TYR A 76 -23.51 22.09 31.02
C TYR A 76 -23.74 23.58 31.31
N GLU A 77 -23.31 24.47 30.42
CA GLU A 77 -23.50 25.92 30.54
C GLU A 77 -24.97 26.32 30.47
N GLU A 78 -25.76 25.66 29.61
CA GLU A 78 -27.21 25.84 29.54
C GLU A 78 -27.87 25.47 30.88
N ASN A 79 -27.57 24.29 31.42
CA ASN A 79 -28.10 23.83 32.72
C ASN A 79 -27.68 24.75 33.87
N LEU A 80 -26.40 25.15 33.89
CA LEU A 80 -25.88 26.09 34.89
C LEU A 80 -26.60 27.43 34.81
N SER A 81 -26.88 27.93 33.61
CA SER A 81 -27.63 29.17 33.40
C SER A 81 -29.04 29.10 33.99
N PHE A 82 -29.76 27.98 33.78
CA PHE A 82 -31.07 27.78 34.39
C PHE A 82 -31.00 27.76 35.92
N GLU A 83 -30.03 27.05 36.51
CA GLU A 83 -29.83 26.99 37.97
C GLU A 83 -29.52 28.38 38.56
N ILE A 84 -28.70 29.18 37.88
CA ILE A 84 -28.36 30.54 38.30
C ILE A 84 -29.59 31.44 38.25
N MET A 85 -30.39 31.37 37.18
CA MET A 85 -31.60 32.16 37.04
C MET A 85 -32.64 31.82 38.12
N ASP A 86 -32.82 30.54 38.43
CA ASP A 86 -33.70 30.07 39.50
C ASP A 86 -33.28 30.66 40.85
N LYS A 87 -32.00 30.57 41.20
CA LYS A 87 -31.45 31.13 42.44
C LYS A 87 -31.53 32.64 42.54
N LEU A 88 -31.42 33.33 41.40
CA LEU A 88 -31.58 34.78 41.33
C LEU A 88 -33.04 35.17 41.63
N LEU A 89 -34.01 34.38 41.13
CA LEU A 89 -35.43 34.56 41.47
C LEU A 89 -35.74 34.24 42.93
N GLU A 90 -35.01 33.30 43.55
CA GLU A 90 -35.08 33.01 44.98
C GLU A 90 -34.44 34.09 45.87
N GLY A 91 -33.78 35.10 45.28
CA GLY A 91 -33.22 36.26 45.99
C GLY A 91 -31.72 36.15 46.33
N SER A 92 -30.99 35.23 45.71
CA SER A 92 -29.53 35.13 45.88
C SER A 92 -28.81 36.37 45.34
N SER A 93 -27.69 36.76 45.95
CA SER A 93 -26.90 37.91 45.46
C SER A 93 -26.10 37.58 44.20
N VAL A 94 -25.86 38.59 43.37
CA VAL A 94 -25.09 38.42 42.12
C VAL A 94 -23.64 38.06 42.42
N GLU A 95 -23.08 38.57 43.51
CA GLU A 95 -21.72 38.29 43.95
C GLU A 95 -21.52 36.81 44.33
N GLU A 96 -22.48 36.21 45.03
CA GLU A 96 -22.45 34.78 45.38
C GLU A 96 -22.56 33.89 44.14
N LEU A 97 -23.46 34.23 43.21
CA LEU A 97 -23.63 33.49 41.96
C LEU A 97 -22.38 33.58 41.08
N ALA A 98 -21.76 34.76 40.98
CA ALA A 98 -20.50 34.95 40.27
C ALA A 98 -19.36 34.13 40.88
N GLY A 99 -19.27 34.08 42.21
CA GLY A 99 -18.30 33.24 42.91
C GLY A 99 -18.43 31.76 42.55
N ARG A 100 -19.66 31.25 42.45
CA ARG A 100 -19.95 29.87 42.08
C ARG A 100 -19.52 29.54 40.65
N ILE A 101 -19.79 30.43 39.69
CA ILE A 101 -19.34 30.27 38.29
C ILE A 101 -17.82 30.27 38.19
N LEU A 102 -17.15 31.17 38.91
CA LEU A 102 -15.69 31.27 38.90
C LEU A 102 -15.01 30.07 39.56
N GLN A 103 -15.68 29.40 40.50
CA GLN A 103 -15.20 28.21 41.19
C GLN A 103 -15.67 26.89 40.54
N ASP A 104 -16.34 26.96 39.38
CA ASP A 104 -16.80 25.78 38.68
C ASP A 104 -15.62 25.04 38.02
N GLU A 105 -15.12 24.03 38.72
CA GLU A 105 -13.98 23.22 38.27
C GLU A 105 -14.33 22.36 37.06
N PHE A 106 -15.57 21.85 36.96
CA PHE A 106 -15.97 21.00 35.85
C PHE A 106 -16.01 21.77 34.53
N ARG A 107 -16.56 22.99 34.55
CA ARG A 107 -16.55 23.89 33.39
C ARG A 107 -15.12 24.21 32.94
N LYS A 108 -14.23 24.54 33.89
CA LYS A 108 -12.81 24.83 33.59
C LYS A 108 -12.11 23.63 32.98
N GLU A 109 -12.29 22.43 33.54
CA GLU A 109 -11.70 21.20 33.02
C GLU A 109 -12.11 20.93 31.57
N LEU A 110 -13.39 21.12 31.23
CA LEU A 110 -13.87 20.97 29.86
C LEU A 110 -13.24 22.00 28.92
N GLN A 111 -13.18 23.27 29.34
CA GLN A 111 -12.54 24.33 28.57
C GLN A 111 -11.05 24.07 28.34
N ASP A 112 -10.34 23.57 29.35
CA ASP A 112 -8.94 23.20 29.26
C ASP A 112 -8.73 21.99 28.35
N LYS A 113 -9.61 20.97 28.39
CA LYS A 113 -9.59 19.84 27.45
C LYS A 113 -9.78 20.32 26.01
N ILE A 114 -10.81 21.14 25.73
CA ILE A 114 -11.07 21.71 24.39
C ILE A 114 -9.87 22.51 23.91
N ARG A 115 -9.33 23.39 24.76
CA ARG A 115 -8.13 24.18 24.45
C ARG A 115 -6.96 23.26 24.12
N SER A 116 -6.69 22.25 24.94
CA SER A 116 -5.57 21.34 24.76
C SER A 116 -5.65 20.56 23.43
N LEU A 117 -6.84 20.12 23.04
CA LEU A 117 -7.06 19.39 21.79
C LEU A 117 -6.97 20.30 20.57
N ARG A 118 -7.53 21.51 20.64
CA ARG A 118 -7.49 22.48 19.52
C ARG A 118 -6.06 22.85 19.10
N TRP A 119 -5.12 22.86 20.04
CA TRP A 119 -3.71 23.22 19.77
C TRP A 119 -2.78 22.02 19.59
N ARG A 120 -3.29 20.79 19.71
CA ARG A 120 -2.51 19.57 19.47
C ARG A 120 -2.44 19.31 17.96
N SER A 121 -1.23 19.04 17.46
CA SER A 121 -1.05 18.54 16.09
C SER A 121 -0.69 17.07 16.15
N PRO A 122 -1.54 16.16 15.65
CA PRO A 122 -1.20 14.75 15.56
C PRO A 122 -0.06 14.60 14.54
N GLY A 123 1.14 14.40 15.07
CA GLY A 123 2.33 14.08 14.30
C GLY A 123 2.39 12.59 13.97
N VAL A 124 3.16 12.28 12.93
CA VAL A 124 3.55 10.91 12.63
C VAL A 124 4.93 10.64 13.23
N GLY A 125 5.06 9.55 13.99
CA GLY A 125 6.28 9.18 14.71
C GLY A 125 6.82 7.79 14.38
N GLU A 126 7.85 7.38 15.12
CA GLU A 126 8.48 6.05 14.99
C GLU A 126 7.51 4.92 15.35
N GLY A 127 6.63 5.15 16.33
CA GLY A 127 5.61 4.19 16.74
C GLY A 127 4.65 3.83 15.61
N ASP A 128 4.29 4.80 14.77
CA ASP A 128 3.35 4.60 13.66
C ASP A 128 3.99 3.79 12.54
N VAL A 129 5.28 4.03 12.28
CA VAL A 129 6.05 3.19 11.36
C VAL A 129 6.11 1.76 11.87
N LYS A 130 6.34 1.58 13.18
CA LYS A 130 6.37 0.24 13.78
C LYS A 130 5.01 -0.46 13.69
N GLU A 131 3.91 0.26 13.92
CA GLU A 131 2.54 -0.26 13.82
C GLU A 131 2.25 -0.79 12.40
N ILE A 132 2.59 -0.04 11.35
CA ILE A 132 2.42 -0.48 9.96
C ILE A 132 3.25 -1.73 9.65
N LEU A 133 4.44 -1.80 10.24
CA LEU A 133 5.40 -2.86 9.97
C LEU A 133 5.20 -4.11 10.85
N GLN A 134 4.28 -4.04 11.81
CA GLN A 134 4.04 -5.11 12.77
C GLN A 134 3.65 -6.43 12.10
N GLU A 135 2.82 -6.39 11.06
CA GLU A 135 2.42 -7.58 10.31
C GLU A 135 3.63 -8.21 9.59
N TYR A 136 4.50 -7.40 8.98
CA TYR A 136 5.72 -7.85 8.32
C TYR A 136 6.73 -8.46 9.30
N GLU A 137 6.79 -7.94 10.53
CA GLU A 137 7.59 -8.49 11.62
C GLU A 137 7.01 -9.82 12.13
N GLN A 138 5.69 -9.89 12.34
CA GLN A 138 5.00 -11.11 12.76
C GLN A 138 5.10 -12.24 11.73
N GLU A 139 5.05 -11.89 10.44
CA GLU A 139 5.30 -12.83 9.35
C GLU A 139 6.79 -13.20 9.19
N GLY A 140 7.69 -12.50 9.88
CA GLY A 140 9.12 -12.74 9.85
C GLY A 140 9.78 -12.32 8.53
N TYR A 141 9.21 -11.37 7.80
CA TYR A 141 9.87 -10.77 6.63
C TYR A 141 10.90 -9.71 7.01
N ILE A 142 10.70 -9.06 8.16
CA ILE A 142 11.60 -8.07 8.72
C ILE A 142 11.85 -8.36 10.20
N GLU A 143 12.92 -7.79 10.72
CA GLU A 143 13.29 -7.77 12.13
C GLU A 143 13.59 -6.32 12.52
N ILE A 144 13.15 -5.89 13.70
CA ILE A 144 13.42 -4.55 14.22
C ILE A 144 14.34 -4.69 15.45
N GLU A 145 15.61 -4.35 15.29
CA GLU A 145 16.65 -4.38 16.33
C GLU A 145 17.16 -2.96 16.59
N ASP A 146 17.14 -2.48 17.83
CA ASP A 146 17.65 -1.15 18.22
C ASP A 146 17.13 0.01 17.33
N GLY A 147 15.84 -0.06 16.96
CA GLY A 147 15.21 0.93 16.08
C GLY A 147 15.70 0.89 14.63
N LYS A 148 16.38 -0.17 14.22
CA LYS A 148 16.80 -0.44 12.84
C LYS A 148 16.06 -1.66 12.29
N ILE A 149 15.61 -1.53 11.05
CA ILE A 149 14.91 -2.58 10.32
C ILE A 149 15.93 -3.40 9.51
N ARG A 150 15.85 -4.72 9.64
CA ARG A 150 16.59 -5.68 8.82
C ARG A 150 15.58 -6.52 8.05
N ILE A 151 15.85 -6.74 6.77
CA ILE A 151 15.05 -7.64 5.95
C ILE A 151 15.62 -9.05 6.16
N THR A 152 14.78 -9.99 6.56
CA THR A 152 15.20 -11.37 6.82
C THR A 152 15.43 -12.11 5.51
N SER A 153 16.04 -13.30 5.58
CA SER A 153 16.15 -14.21 4.44
C SER A 153 14.79 -14.59 3.84
N LYS A 154 13.73 -14.65 4.66
CA LYS A 154 12.36 -14.91 4.20
C LYS A 154 11.82 -13.69 3.43
N GLY A 155 11.98 -12.48 3.98
CA GLY A 155 11.58 -11.24 3.33
C GLY A 155 12.32 -10.99 2.02
N ALA A 156 13.61 -11.31 1.96
CA ALA A 156 14.41 -11.18 0.75
C ALA A 156 13.92 -12.11 -0.39
N ARG A 157 13.54 -13.36 -0.07
CA ARG A 157 12.95 -14.28 -1.06
C ARG A 157 11.59 -13.78 -1.55
N ARG A 158 10.74 -13.27 -0.65
CA ARG A 158 9.44 -12.68 -1.00
C ARG A 158 9.60 -11.47 -1.93
N LEU A 159 10.54 -10.59 -1.60
CA LEU A 159 10.90 -9.43 -2.44
C LEU A 159 11.37 -9.86 -3.83
N ALA A 160 12.28 -10.85 -3.91
CA ALA A 160 12.80 -11.35 -5.19
C ALA A 160 11.69 -11.95 -6.07
N ALA A 161 10.78 -12.75 -5.47
CA ALA A 161 9.65 -13.32 -6.18
C ALA A 161 8.75 -12.24 -6.80
N GLY A 162 8.42 -11.19 -6.04
CA GLY A 162 7.58 -10.10 -6.56
C GLY A 162 8.27 -9.26 -7.65
N ILE A 163 9.59 -9.07 -7.57
CA ILE A 163 10.36 -8.41 -8.65
C ILE A 163 10.33 -9.26 -9.92
N LEU A 164 10.58 -10.57 -9.80
CA LEU A 164 10.58 -11.49 -10.93
C LEU A 164 9.22 -11.54 -11.61
N GLU A 165 8.15 -11.66 -10.84
CA GLU A 165 6.78 -11.67 -11.36
C GLU A 165 6.46 -10.40 -12.17
N ARG A 166 6.90 -9.24 -11.69
CA ARG A 166 6.70 -7.97 -12.40
C ARG A 166 7.50 -7.91 -13.71
N ILE A 167 8.73 -8.42 -13.71
CA ILE A 167 9.53 -8.52 -14.94
C ILE A 167 8.81 -9.42 -15.95
N LEU A 168 8.37 -10.61 -15.51
CA LEU A 168 7.67 -11.57 -16.36
C LEU A 168 6.37 -10.98 -16.92
N ARG A 169 5.56 -10.29 -16.11
CA ARG A 169 4.35 -9.58 -16.57
C ARG A 169 4.64 -8.52 -17.66
N HIS A 170 5.75 -7.81 -17.54
CA HIS A 170 6.13 -6.82 -18.56
C HIS A 170 6.64 -7.46 -19.86
N LEU A 171 7.14 -8.69 -19.79
CA LEU A 171 7.56 -9.45 -20.98
C LEU A 171 6.34 -10.08 -21.68
N THR A 172 5.41 -10.68 -20.94
CA THR A 172 4.20 -11.29 -21.53
C THR A 172 3.17 -10.27 -22.03
N GLY A 173 3.17 -9.03 -21.52
CA GLY A 173 2.23 -7.98 -21.89
C GLY A 173 2.55 -7.20 -23.17
N ARG A 174 3.55 -7.59 -23.97
CA ARG A 174 3.84 -6.96 -25.27
C ARG A 174 2.98 -7.44 -26.43
N ASP A 175 2.15 -8.46 -26.24
CA ASP A 175 1.13 -8.84 -27.20
C ASP A 175 -0.20 -8.18 -26.82
N VAL A 176 -0.92 -7.66 -27.83
CA VAL A 176 -2.26 -7.01 -27.75
C VAL A 176 -2.26 -5.48 -27.55
N GLY A 177 -1.85 -4.76 -28.60
CA GLY A 177 -2.25 -3.37 -28.84
C GLY A 177 -2.61 -3.16 -30.32
N SER A 178 -3.87 -2.86 -30.61
CA SER A 178 -4.36 -2.56 -31.97
C SER A 178 -3.77 -1.25 -32.50
N HIS A 179 -2.59 -1.31 -33.12
CA HIS A 179 -2.15 -0.26 -34.04
C HIS A 179 -2.52 -0.66 -35.47
N PRO A 180 -3.23 0.18 -36.25
CA PRO A 180 -3.30 0.00 -37.68
C PRO A 180 -1.88 0.21 -38.23
N VAL A 181 -1.25 -0.88 -38.65
CA VAL A 181 0.06 -0.85 -39.29
C VAL A 181 -0.07 -0.10 -40.61
N GLU A 182 0.59 1.05 -40.70
CA GLU A 182 0.82 1.70 -41.99
C GLU A 182 1.74 0.83 -42.82
N LYS A 183 1.26 0.52 -44.02
CA LYS A 183 1.89 -0.34 -45.04
C LYS A 183 3.37 0.00 -45.24
N ALA A 184 4.23 -1.01 -45.10
CA ALA A 184 5.56 -0.99 -45.66
C ALA A 184 5.97 -2.38 -46.17
N GLY A 185 6.08 -2.50 -47.50
CA GLY A 185 7.11 -3.29 -48.18
C GLY A 185 7.06 -4.82 -48.10
N PHE A 186 6.89 -5.43 -49.27
CA PHE A 186 7.08 -6.85 -49.61
C PHE A 186 8.17 -7.57 -48.77
N GLY A 187 7.74 -8.54 -47.97
CA GLY A 187 8.54 -9.44 -47.12
C GLY A 187 7.59 -10.26 -46.24
N ALA A 188 8.00 -11.44 -45.75
CA ALA A 188 7.19 -12.21 -44.79
C ALA A 188 7.02 -11.36 -43.52
N GLU A 189 5.78 -10.93 -43.24
CA GLU A 189 5.49 -10.27 -41.98
C GLU A 189 5.43 -11.33 -40.87
N LEU A 190 6.19 -11.11 -39.79
CA LEU A 190 6.15 -11.94 -38.60
C LEU A 190 4.75 -11.83 -37.98
N SER A 191 4.09 -12.97 -37.80
CA SER A 191 2.84 -13.06 -37.07
C SER A 191 3.06 -12.69 -35.61
N LEU A 192 2.06 -12.04 -35.02
CA LEU A 192 1.96 -11.83 -33.57
C LEU A 192 1.66 -13.16 -32.83
N TYR A 193 1.31 -14.22 -33.56
CA TYR A 193 1.11 -15.54 -33.00
C TYR A 193 2.40 -16.36 -33.07
N THR A 194 2.70 -17.01 -31.96
CA THR A 194 3.81 -17.95 -31.80
C THR A 194 3.27 -19.36 -31.61
N ARG A 195 4.02 -20.34 -32.09
CA ARG A 195 3.76 -21.77 -31.90
C ARG A 195 5.01 -22.47 -31.38
N ASN A 196 4.85 -23.68 -30.84
CA ASN A 196 6.00 -24.49 -30.45
C ASN A 196 6.92 -24.75 -31.65
N TYR A 197 8.23 -24.70 -31.39
CA TYR A 197 9.25 -25.03 -32.36
C TYR A 197 9.11 -26.48 -32.85
N GLU A 198 9.15 -26.66 -34.16
CA GLU A 198 9.22 -27.93 -34.83
C GLU A 198 10.57 -28.08 -35.55
N PHE A 199 11.01 -29.34 -35.70
CA PHE A 199 12.30 -29.60 -36.33
C PHE A 199 12.27 -29.14 -37.80
N GLY A 200 13.09 -28.14 -38.12
CA GLY A 200 13.16 -27.54 -39.46
C GLY A 200 12.75 -26.06 -39.49
N ASP A 201 12.22 -25.53 -38.39
CA ASP A 201 11.91 -24.10 -38.27
C ASP A 201 13.19 -23.25 -38.28
N ASP A 202 13.10 -22.06 -38.89
CA ASP A 202 14.22 -21.14 -38.96
C ASP A 202 14.49 -20.51 -37.59
N TYR A 203 15.75 -20.51 -37.16
CA TYR A 203 16.17 -19.92 -35.89
C TYR A 203 15.91 -18.42 -35.81
N SER A 204 15.83 -17.72 -36.94
CA SER A 204 15.50 -16.30 -36.98
C SER A 204 14.06 -15.99 -36.56
N LEU A 205 13.17 -16.98 -36.58
CA LEU A 205 11.79 -16.87 -36.16
C LEU A 205 11.58 -17.19 -34.67
N VAL A 206 12.63 -17.56 -33.93
CA VAL A 206 12.52 -17.92 -32.51
C VAL A 206 12.17 -16.67 -31.67
N ASP A 207 11.06 -16.75 -30.96
CA ASP A 207 10.69 -15.79 -29.92
C ASP A 207 11.55 -16.08 -28.68
N VAL A 208 12.64 -15.33 -28.56
CA VAL A 208 13.58 -15.45 -27.43
C VAL A 208 12.91 -15.12 -26.10
N GLU A 209 11.93 -14.20 -26.10
CA GLU A 209 11.25 -13.74 -24.90
C GLU A 209 10.34 -14.86 -24.36
N LYS A 210 9.47 -15.44 -25.19
CA LYS A 210 8.61 -16.57 -24.81
C LYS A 210 9.41 -17.83 -24.51
N THR A 211 10.47 -18.10 -25.27
CA THR A 211 11.35 -19.25 -25.04
C THR A 211 12.03 -19.18 -23.67
N ALA A 212 12.54 -18.01 -23.29
CA ALA A 212 13.15 -17.82 -21.97
C ALA A 212 12.13 -17.94 -20.84
N LEU A 213 10.90 -17.46 -21.07
CA LEU A 213 9.79 -17.57 -20.12
C LEU A 213 9.40 -19.02 -19.87
N ASN A 214 9.20 -19.81 -20.93
CA ASN A 214 8.88 -21.24 -20.85
C ASN A 214 9.95 -22.01 -20.05
N ALA A 215 11.23 -21.72 -20.26
CA ALA A 215 12.32 -22.34 -19.50
C ALA A 215 12.31 -21.97 -18.01
N LEU A 216 12.04 -20.69 -17.71
CA LEU A 216 11.93 -20.20 -16.33
C LEU A 216 10.71 -20.77 -15.62
N GLU A 217 9.56 -20.89 -16.29
CA GLU A 217 8.38 -21.54 -15.74
C GLU A 217 8.61 -23.03 -15.46
N ARG A 218 9.29 -23.73 -16.37
CA ARG A 218 9.55 -25.17 -16.24
C ARG A 218 10.48 -25.52 -15.08
N CYS A 219 11.56 -24.76 -14.87
CA CYS A 219 12.61 -25.16 -13.92
C CYS A 219 13.12 -24.07 -12.96
N GLY A 220 12.54 -22.86 -13.02
CA GLY A 220 12.91 -21.74 -12.15
C GLY A 220 14.31 -21.17 -12.41
N LYS A 221 14.97 -21.59 -13.49
CA LYS A 221 16.30 -21.16 -13.92
C LYS A 221 16.32 -21.03 -15.44
N LEU A 222 17.22 -20.22 -15.99
CA LEU A 222 17.36 -20.09 -17.44
C LEU A 222 18.18 -21.26 -18.01
N ARG A 223 17.60 -22.46 -17.97
CA ARG A 223 18.17 -23.67 -18.57
C ARG A 223 17.24 -24.12 -19.69
N LEU A 224 17.55 -23.71 -20.93
CA LEU A 224 16.72 -23.97 -22.10
C LEU A 224 16.71 -25.45 -22.46
N GLU A 225 15.53 -25.97 -22.78
CA GLU A 225 15.28 -27.26 -23.42
C GLU A 225 14.45 -27.04 -24.69
N LEU A 226 14.46 -28.02 -25.61
CA LEU A 226 13.78 -27.88 -26.90
C LEU A 226 12.28 -27.60 -26.75
N ALA A 227 11.64 -28.13 -25.70
CA ALA A 227 10.22 -27.92 -25.42
C ALA A 227 9.87 -26.49 -24.98
N ASP A 228 10.87 -25.66 -24.67
CA ASP A 228 10.65 -24.27 -24.27
C ASP A 228 10.55 -23.35 -25.50
N PHE A 229 11.07 -23.76 -26.66
CA PHE A 229 11.21 -22.90 -27.84
C PHE A 229 9.87 -22.63 -28.51
N GLU A 230 9.61 -21.34 -28.74
CA GLU A 230 8.51 -20.86 -29.57
C GLU A 230 9.04 -20.09 -30.78
N VAL A 231 8.32 -20.21 -31.90
CA VAL A 231 8.62 -19.54 -33.17
C VAL A 231 7.42 -18.74 -33.66
N HIS A 232 7.67 -17.59 -34.26
CA HIS A 232 6.66 -16.78 -34.94
C HIS A 232 6.18 -17.48 -36.22
N GLU A 233 4.88 -17.41 -36.49
CA GLU A 233 4.35 -17.84 -37.78
C GLU A 233 4.61 -16.78 -38.87
N GLU A 234 4.88 -17.21 -40.10
CA GLU A 234 5.01 -16.27 -41.22
C GLU A 234 3.70 -16.17 -41.99
N VAL A 235 3.12 -14.96 -42.09
CA VAL A 235 1.91 -14.75 -42.89
C VAL A 235 2.29 -14.36 -44.31
N HIS A 236 2.03 -15.26 -45.26
CA HIS A 236 2.22 -14.98 -46.69
C HIS A 236 0.94 -14.36 -47.26
N GLN A 237 0.93 -13.05 -47.49
CA GLN A 237 -0.16 -12.40 -48.23
C GLN A 237 0.05 -12.53 -49.73
N THR A 238 -0.57 -13.54 -50.35
CA THR A 238 -0.66 -13.63 -51.82
C THR A 238 -1.87 -12.83 -52.29
N LYS A 239 -1.65 -11.74 -53.01
CA LYS A 239 -2.73 -10.97 -53.66
C LYS A 239 -3.14 -11.66 -54.96
N LEU A 240 -4.43 -12.01 -55.08
CA LEU A 240 -5.09 -12.35 -56.36
C LEU A 240 -5.42 -11.08 -57.13
#